data_AF-A0A1G4XJ67-F1
#
_entry.id   AF-A0A1G4XJ67-F1
#
_cell.length_a   1.000
_cell.length_b   1.000
_cell.length_c   1.000
_cell.angle_alpha   90.00
_cell.angle_beta   90.00
_cell.angle_gamma   90.00
#
_symmetry.space_group_name_H-M   'P 1'
#
loop_
_entity.id
_entity.type
_entity.pdbx_description
1 polymer ?
#
loop_
_entity_poly.entity_id
_entity_poly.type
_entity_poly.pdbx_seq_one_letter_code
_entity_poly.pdbx_strand_id
1 'polypeptide(L)'
;MQPDQPVIQIPNQYQLSGKHLHVTYSTTSFDGKPRFTYQDRQQTLSFSGDEIRSVETEVGILVSVTIRMTVDTGGTTFSILLPHVQIPGEQTIPVKTFGITTIHKFSIIPISGQRDFYTVTRLSGSASLVFF
;
A
#
# COMPACT_ATOMS: atom_id res chain seq x y z
N MET A 1 -31.05 -29.43 -3.27
CA MET A 1 -30.15 -28.56 -4.02
C MET A 1 -29.84 -27.37 -3.14
N GLN A 2 -28.67 -27.36 -2.52
CA GLN A 2 -28.19 -26.19 -1.76
C GLN A 2 -27.76 -25.15 -2.79
N PRO A 3 -28.18 -23.88 -2.72
CA PRO A 3 -27.69 -22.88 -3.65
C PRO A 3 -26.17 -22.82 -3.54
N ASP A 4 -25.48 -22.86 -4.70
CA ASP A 4 -24.03 -22.63 -4.76
C ASP A 4 -23.72 -21.33 -4.02
N GLN A 5 -22.98 -21.44 -2.92
CA GLN A 5 -22.50 -20.25 -2.23
C GLN A 5 -21.57 -19.49 -3.19
N PRO A 6 -21.72 -18.16 -3.32
CA PRO A 6 -20.85 -17.40 -4.18
C PRO A 6 -19.40 -17.60 -3.74
N VAL A 7 -18.53 -17.96 -4.68
CA VAL A 7 -17.09 -18.10 -4.42
C VAL A 7 -16.58 -16.75 -3.94
N ILE A 8 -16.09 -16.70 -2.70
CA ILE A 8 -15.48 -15.51 -2.12
C ILE A 8 -14.03 -15.47 -2.58
N GLN A 9 -13.66 -14.40 -3.27
CA GLN A 9 -12.30 -14.19 -3.77
C GLN A 9 -11.61 -13.07 -2.98
N ILE A 10 -10.28 -13.17 -2.85
CA ILE A 10 -9.43 -12.15 -2.24
C ILE A 10 -8.77 -11.34 -3.37
N PRO A 11 -8.83 -10.00 -3.36
CA PRO A 11 -8.18 -9.20 -4.37
C PRO A 11 -6.66 -9.29 -4.29
N ASN A 12 -6.03 -9.27 -5.46
CA ASN A 12 -4.59 -9.20 -5.63
C ASN A 12 -4.13 -7.90 -6.32
N GLN A 13 -5.06 -7.01 -6.68
CA GLN A 13 -4.79 -5.73 -7.34
C GLN A 13 -5.57 -4.62 -6.64
N TYR A 14 -4.89 -3.50 -6.39
CA TYR A 14 -5.45 -2.29 -5.79
C TYR A 14 -5.04 -1.07 -6.60
N GLN A 15 -6.01 -0.21 -6.92
CA GLN A 15 -5.79 1.08 -7.57
C GLN A 15 -6.44 2.16 -6.72
N LEU A 16 -5.64 3.02 -6.11
CA LEU A 16 -6.06 3.96 -5.08
C LEU A 16 -5.61 5.38 -5.43
N SER A 17 -6.43 6.38 -5.10
CA SER A 17 -6.05 7.78 -5.31
C SER A 17 -6.66 8.73 -4.27
N GLY A 18 -6.03 9.89 -4.10
CA GLY A 18 -6.53 10.98 -3.24
C GLY A 18 -5.52 12.12 -3.09
N LYS A 19 -5.99 13.37 -3.05
CA LYS A 19 -5.16 14.59 -2.86
C LYS A 19 -3.85 14.58 -3.70
N HIS A 20 -3.98 14.28 -4.99
CA HIS A 20 -2.88 14.19 -5.98
C HIS A 20 -1.93 12.99 -5.83
N LEU A 21 -2.25 12.03 -4.97
CA LEU A 21 -1.55 10.77 -4.86
C LEU A 21 -2.28 9.70 -5.67
N HIS A 22 -1.53 8.92 -6.45
CA HIS A 22 -1.98 7.71 -7.14
C HIS A 22 -1.10 6.54 -6.70
N VAL A 23 -1.73 5.42 -6.36
CA VAL A 23 -1.05 4.21 -5.90
C VAL A 23 -1.64 3.02 -6.64
N THR A 24 -0.76 2.19 -7.20
CA THR A 24 -1.13 0.88 -7.72
C THR A 24 -0.34 -0.17 -6.95
N TYR A 25 -1.00 -1.18 -6.40
CA TYR A 25 -0.36 -2.29 -5.72
C TYR A 25 -0.91 -3.61 -6.21
N SER A 26 -0.02 -4.54 -6.54
CA SER A 26 -0.35 -5.93 -6.83
C SER A 26 0.41 -6.87 -5.90
N THR A 27 -0.27 -7.89 -5.38
CA THR A 27 0.38 -8.87 -4.49
C THR A 27 1.28 -9.83 -5.25
N THR A 28 1.10 -9.93 -6.57
CA THR A 28 1.92 -10.73 -7.49
C THR A 28 1.95 -10.08 -8.88
N SER A 29 2.78 -10.59 -9.78
CA SER A 29 2.82 -10.24 -11.20
C SER A 29 3.34 -11.42 -12.02
N PHE A 30 3.62 -11.25 -13.32
CA PHE A 30 4.08 -12.34 -14.21
C PHE A 30 5.35 -13.06 -13.71
N ASP A 31 6.19 -12.39 -12.91
CA ASP A 31 7.40 -12.97 -12.31
C ASP A 31 7.18 -13.52 -10.88
N GLY A 32 5.93 -13.60 -10.43
CA GLY A 32 5.55 -14.06 -9.10
C GLY A 32 5.83 -13.07 -7.97
N LYS A 33 6.29 -11.84 -8.28
CA LYS A 33 6.64 -10.83 -7.27
C LYS A 33 5.60 -9.72 -7.16
N PRO A 34 5.38 -9.16 -5.96
CA PRO A 34 4.52 -8.00 -5.78
C PRO A 34 5.06 -6.79 -6.53
N ARG A 35 4.16 -5.90 -6.96
CA ARG A 35 4.48 -4.62 -7.62
C ARG A 35 3.80 -3.48 -6.89
N PHE A 36 4.51 -2.37 -6.75
CA PHE A 36 3.96 -1.16 -6.15
C PHE A 36 4.40 0.05 -6.98
N THR A 37 3.44 0.89 -7.37
CA THR A 37 3.71 2.18 -7.99
C THR A 37 3.16 3.27 -7.09
N TYR A 38 4.02 4.22 -6.75
CA TYR A 38 3.69 5.45 -6.04
C TYR A 38 3.82 6.62 -7.03
N GLN A 39 2.82 7.48 -7.12
CA GLN A 39 2.90 8.69 -7.92
C GLN A 39 2.29 9.86 -7.18
N ASP A 40 3.07 10.93 -7.00
CA ASP A 40 2.60 12.22 -6.52
C ASP A 40 2.80 13.31 -7.59
N ARG A 41 2.73 14.58 -7.18
CA ARG A 41 2.89 15.72 -8.09
C ARG A 41 4.33 15.90 -8.61
N GLN A 42 5.31 15.30 -7.96
CA GLN A 42 6.73 15.52 -8.20
C GLN A 42 7.38 14.32 -8.90
N GLN A 43 6.93 13.11 -8.60
CA GLN A 43 7.61 11.90 -9.06
C GLN A 43 6.67 10.69 -9.19
N THR A 44 7.13 9.74 -10.00
CA THR A 44 6.60 8.37 -10.07
C THR A 44 7.72 7.41 -9.68
N LEU A 45 7.45 6.53 -8.71
CA LEU A 45 8.37 5.52 -8.21
C LEU A 45 7.73 4.14 -8.35
N SER A 46 8.53 3.14 -8.72
CA SER A 46 8.10 1.76 -8.88
C SER A 46 8.99 0.85 -8.04
N PHE A 47 8.37 -0.12 -7.38
CA PHE A 47 9.00 -1.07 -6.46
C PHE A 47 8.57 -2.49 -6.79
N SER A 48 9.41 -3.46 -6.46
CA SER A 48 9.17 -4.88 -6.72
C SER A 48 9.77 -5.78 -5.66
N GLY A 49 9.12 -6.92 -5.41
CA GLY A 49 9.65 -7.93 -4.49
C GLY A 49 10.02 -7.36 -3.12
N ASP A 50 11.28 -7.54 -2.72
CA ASP A 50 11.78 -7.21 -1.38
C ASP A 50 11.83 -5.70 -1.08
N GLU A 51 11.65 -4.84 -2.09
CA GLU A 51 11.47 -3.39 -1.90
C GLU A 51 10.12 -3.06 -1.24
N ILE A 52 9.18 -4.01 -1.25
CA ILE A 52 7.83 -3.89 -0.74
C ILE A 52 7.71 -4.74 0.53
N ARG A 53 7.35 -4.10 1.64
CA ARG A 53 7.16 -4.78 2.93
C ARG A 53 5.67 -4.81 3.26
N SER A 54 5.13 -6.00 3.50
CA SER A 54 3.74 -6.18 3.90
C SER A 54 3.67 -6.79 5.30
N VAL A 55 2.85 -6.21 6.17
CA VAL A 55 2.62 -6.69 7.53
C VAL A 55 1.12 -6.80 7.77
N GLU A 56 0.67 -7.99 8.18
CA GLU A 56 -0.71 -8.21 8.63
C GLU A 56 -0.96 -7.51 9.97
N THR A 57 -2.10 -6.86 10.13
CA THR A 57 -2.49 -6.13 11.34
C THR A 57 -3.96 -6.37 11.66
N GLU A 58 -4.42 -5.99 12.85
CA GLU A 58 -5.83 -6.14 13.25
C GLU A 58 -6.83 -5.38 12.37
N VAL A 59 -6.35 -4.37 11.62
CA VAL A 59 -7.18 -3.50 10.78
C VAL A 59 -6.90 -3.67 9.28
N GLY A 60 -6.21 -4.75 8.90
CA GLY A 60 -5.83 -5.06 7.53
C GLY A 60 -4.32 -5.15 7.32
N ILE A 61 -3.88 -5.08 6.07
CA ILE A 61 -2.47 -5.27 5.69
C ILE A 61 -1.79 -3.92 5.51
N LEU A 62 -0.72 -3.65 6.25
CA LEU A 62 0.12 -2.47 6.05
C LEU A 62 1.20 -2.77 5.01
N VAL A 63 1.08 -2.20 3.81
CA VAL A 63 2.04 -2.35 2.71
C VAL A 63 2.89 -1.10 2.59
N SER A 64 4.20 -1.23 2.63
CA SER A 64 5.15 -0.12 2.80
C SER A 64 6.30 -0.17 1.80
N VAL A 65 6.68 1.00 1.27
CA VAL A 65 7.82 1.21 0.38
C VAL A 65 8.63 2.42 0.83
N THR A 66 9.94 2.41 0.64
CA THR A 66 10.80 3.56 0.95
C THR A 66 10.84 4.50 -0.26
N ILE A 67 10.17 5.65 -0.18
CA ILE A 67 10.06 6.61 -1.29
C ILE A 67 11.21 7.64 -1.32
N ARG A 68 11.98 7.74 -0.23
CA ARG A 68 13.20 8.55 -0.18
C ARG A 68 14.17 7.97 0.84
N MET A 69 15.38 7.64 0.41
CA MET A 69 16.49 7.26 1.29
C MET A 69 17.36 8.49 1.56
N THR A 70 17.69 8.81 2.80
CA THR A 70 18.71 9.82 3.11
C THR A 70 19.72 9.29 4.13
N VAL A 71 20.88 8.84 3.63
CA VAL A 71 21.95 8.17 4.40
C VAL A 71 22.24 8.83 5.76
N ASP A 72 22.25 10.16 5.81
CA ASP A 72 22.66 10.91 7.00
C ASP A 72 21.51 11.51 7.83
N THR A 73 20.28 11.55 7.29
CA THR A 73 19.15 12.30 7.92
C THR A 73 17.87 11.47 8.12
N GLY A 74 17.90 10.21 7.67
CA GLY A 74 16.83 9.24 7.87
C GLY A 74 16.17 8.80 6.56
N GLY A 75 14.85 8.84 6.49
CA GLY A 75 14.16 8.41 5.28
C GLY A 75 12.68 8.72 5.28
N THR A 76 12.07 8.60 4.12
CA THR A 76 10.62 8.70 3.96
C THR A 76 10.07 7.38 3.48
N THR A 77 9.18 6.80 4.28
CA THR A 77 8.39 5.63 3.90
C THR A 77 7.00 6.10 3.49
N PHE A 78 6.44 5.46 2.48
CA PHE A 78 5.01 5.53 2.21
C PHE A 78 4.38 4.17 2.47
N SER A 79 3.26 4.18 3.18
CA SER A 79 2.49 2.98 3.49
C SER A 79 1.04 3.15 3.06
N ILE A 80 0.41 2.07 2.61
CA ILE A 80 -1.04 1.98 2.49
C ILE A 80 -1.54 0.94 3.49
N LEU A 81 -2.67 1.25 4.14
CA LEU A 81 -3.41 0.26 4.92
C LEU A 81 -4.44 -0.39 3.98
N LEU A 82 -4.38 -1.68 3.73
CA LEU A 82 -5.35 -2.36 2.89
C LEU A 82 -6.38 -3.03 3.80
N PRO A 83 -7.65 -2.59 3.80
CA PRO A 83 -8.67 -3.25 4.60
C PRO A 83 -8.89 -4.68 4.09
N HIS A 84 -9.29 -5.58 4.99
CA HIS A 84 -9.76 -6.89 4.58
C HIS A 84 -11.01 -6.75 3.70
N VAL A 85 -10.92 -7.28 2.49
CA VAL A 85 -11.97 -7.17 1.49
C VAL A 85 -12.25 -8.53 0.88
N GLN A 86 -13.53 -8.79 0.63
CA GLN A 86 -14.02 -9.98 -0.01
C GLN A 86 -14.74 -9.58 -1.29
N ILE A 87 -14.41 -10.22 -2.39
CA ILE A 87 -15.04 -10.00 -3.67
C ILE A 87 -16.06 -11.13 -3.90
N PRO A 88 -17.36 -10.81 -4.03
CA PRO A 88 -18.35 -11.80 -4.44
C PRO A 88 -18.25 -12.04 -5.95
N GLY A 89 -17.80 -13.24 -6.36
CA GLY A 89 -17.61 -13.57 -7.77
C GLY A 89 -16.45 -12.82 -8.42
N GLU A 90 -16.57 -12.45 -9.69
CA GLU A 90 -15.55 -11.72 -10.46
C GLU A 90 -16.06 -10.32 -10.81
N GLN A 91 -15.78 -9.36 -9.94
CA GLN A 91 -16.06 -7.96 -10.21
C GLN A 91 -15.21 -7.13 -9.27
N THR A 92 -14.63 -6.06 -9.77
CA THR A 92 -13.93 -5.08 -8.95
C THR A 92 -14.86 -4.48 -7.89
N ILE A 93 -14.38 -4.27 -6.66
CA ILE A 93 -15.15 -3.61 -5.58
C ILE A 93 -14.54 -2.25 -5.20
N PRO A 94 -15.34 -1.28 -4.74
CA PRO A 94 -14.82 -0.01 -4.24
C PRO A 94 -14.12 -0.18 -2.88
N VAL A 95 -13.00 0.52 -2.68
CA VAL A 95 -12.26 0.56 -1.42
C VAL A 95 -11.99 1.99 -1.00
N LYS A 96 -12.09 2.24 0.31
CA LYS A 96 -11.66 3.48 0.95
C LYS A 96 -10.64 3.13 2.03
N THR A 97 -9.54 3.87 2.06
CA THR A 97 -8.49 3.63 3.03
C THR A 97 -7.60 4.85 3.25
N PHE A 98 -6.45 4.67 3.89
CA PHE A 98 -5.45 5.68 4.17
C PHE A 98 -4.09 5.31 3.57
N GLY A 99 -3.45 6.31 2.98
CA GLY A 99 -2.01 6.34 2.77
C GLY A 99 -1.35 7.10 3.91
N ILE A 100 -0.19 6.64 4.35
CA ILE A 100 0.58 7.20 5.46
C ILE A 100 1.98 7.50 4.94
N THR A 101 2.33 8.77 4.84
CA THR A 101 3.72 9.19 4.59
C THR A 101 4.40 9.39 5.93
N THR A 102 5.45 8.62 6.20
CA THR A 102 6.22 8.66 7.43
C THR A 102 7.60 9.24 7.16
N ILE A 103 7.95 10.31 7.86
CA ILE A 103 9.30 10.86 7.88
C ILE A 103 10.00 10.33 9.12
N HIS A 104 11.05 9.53 8.90
CA HIS A 104 11.92 9.01 9.94
C HIS A 104 13.06 10.01 10.16
N LYS A 105 13.06 10.73 11.28
CA LYS A 105 14.18 11.60 11.65
C LYS A 105 15.31 10.76 12.26
N PHE A 106 16.48 10.87 11.67
CA PHE A 106 17.71 10.30 12.21
C PHE A 106 18.68 11.39 12.67
N SER A 107 19.44 11.09 13.72
CA SER A 107 20.53 11.92 14.22
C SER A 107 21.61 11.01 14.80
N ILE A 108 22.87 11.31 14.50
CA ILE A 108 24.04 10.62 15.07
C ILE A 108 24.24 10.94 16.57
N ILE A 109 23.68 12.05 17.04
CA ILE A 109 23.65 12.43 18.45
C ILE A 109 22.27 12.05 19.03
N PRO A 110 22.19 11.52 20.27
CA PRO A 110 20.92 11.18 20.90
C PRO A 110 19.95 12.37 20.91
N ILE A 111 18.81 12.19 20.26
CA ILE A 111 17.68 13.13 20.32
C ILE A 111 16.58 12.51 21.18
N SER A 112 16.01 13.30 22.08
CA SER A 112 14.84 12.91 22.87
C SER A 112 13.56 13.21 22.09
N GLY A 113 12.52 12.39 22.28
CA GLY A 113 11.19 12.61 21.72
C GLY A 113 10.87 11.79 20.47
N GLN A 114 9.77 12.17 19.80
CA GLN A 114 9.22 11.48 18.63
C GLN A 114 10.16 11.60 17.41
N ARG A 115 10.47 10.47 16.78
CA ARG A 115 11.33 10.41 15.59
C ARG A 115 10.56 10.22 14.29
N ASP A 116 9.33 9.71 14.36
CA ASP A 116 8.50 9.42 13.20
C ASP A 116 7.37 10.44 13.10
N PHE A 117 7.24 11.09 11.95
CA PHE A 117 6.22 12.10 11.70
C PHE A 117 5.31 11.64 10.57
N TYR A 118 4.00 11.70 10.80
CA TYR A 118 3.01 11.10 9.91
C TYR A 118 2.17 12.16 9.20
N THR A 119 2.03 12.01 7.89
CA THR A 119 0.99 12.67 7.10
C THR A 119 0.03 11.61 6.58
N VAL A 120 -1.25 11.73 6.93
CA VAL A 120 -2.29 10.79 6.51
C VAL A 120 -3.08 11.38 5.34
N THR A 121 -3.17 10.62 4.25
CA THR A 121 -3.96 10.96 3.06
C THR A 121 -5.10 9.96 2.93
N ARG A 122 -6.35 10.44 2.88
CA ARG A 122 -7.49 9.59 2.55
C ARG A 122 -7.40 9.17 1.09
N LEU A 123 -7.54 7.86 0.85
CA LEU A 123 -7.52 7.26 -0.47
C LEU A 123 -8.86 6.58 -0.76
N SER A 124 -9.23 6.57 -2.02
CA SER A 124 -10.38 5.84 -2.53
C SER A 124 -10.05 5.26 -3.89
N GLY A 125 -10.69 4.15 -4.24
CA GLY A 125 -10.46 3.49 -5.51
C GLY A 125 -11.04 2.09 -5.51
N SER A 126 -10.30 1.12 -6.01
CA SER A 126 -10.79 -0.23 -6.25
C SER A 126 -9.84 -1.32 -5.77
N ALA A 127 -10.43 -2.47 -5.44
CA ALA A 127 -9.75 -3.74 -5.31
C ALA A 127 -10.35 -4.77 -6.27
N SER A 128 -9.51 -5.54 -6.94
CA SER A 128 -9.93 -6.53 -7.94
C SER A 128 -9.07 -7.79 -7.87
N LEU A 129 -9.61 -8.89 -8.36
CA LEU A 129 -8.82 -10.05 -8.75
C LEU A 129 -8.39 -9.89 -10.22
N VAL A 130 -7.10 -10.00 -10.49
CA VAL A 130 -6.50 -9.95 -11.83
C VAL A 130 -5.66 -11.20 -12.04
N PHE A 131 -5.77 -11.81 -13.22
CA PHE A 131 -4.95 -12.95 -13.62
C PHE A 131 -3.72 -12.45 -14.40
N PHE A 132 -2.54 -12.82 -13.92
CA PHE A 132 -1.23 -12.55 -14.54
C PHE A 132 -0.70 -13.84 -15.15
#